data_AF-A0A6A5VHW8-F1
#
_entry.id   AF-A0A6A5VHW8-F1
#
_cell.length_a   1.000
_cell.length_b   1.000
_cell.length_c   1.000
_cell.angle_alpha   90.00
_cell.angle_beta   90.00
_cell.angle_gamma   90.00
#
_symmetry.space_group_name_H-M   'P 1'
#
loop_
_entity.id
_entity.type
_entity.pdbx_description
1 polymer ?
#
loop_
_entity_poly.entity_id
_entity_poly.type
_entity_poly.pdbx_seq_one_letter_code
_entity_poly.pdbx_strand_id
1 'polypeptide(L)'
;MWYLRRSFEAPENWQEPSNSDMEHKLREGRRIYRESKADLDLLDQNFTRQIQVLFSMLESLDNFRAKSIHLNIIMPTLPADASLWGIQRSFVSWRVHLLWQDSLPSVTCVRKLTIKRPHTTPAWGEECPSLRKIDTRVLLDLAKRFPNLVGLSCMLGGDEWHSNYRFGGYYDTLPDIYRFITHDWIRPRRDSRVDFGKAFSANALQPNLRHVHLDFLYPLQEVEDIDQRWGLPNLVAPSRHDLFSTSLRLLSYYLRTMNLRAIADATLFWPDDSSTAPAWPCLEAFHVVFHMAIPSGLWYFHEHPDVQGPLLATDISIRHTAGRSDYPPLADTVEDGVFHAESVDMKFHWNAFGL
;
A
#
# COMPACT_ATOMS: atom_id res chain seq x y z
N MET A 1 14.11 -8.87 -7.83
CA MET A 1 15.54 -8.55 -7.65
C MET A 1 15.63 -7.10 -7.19
N TRP A 2 16.37 -6.80 -6.11
CA TRP A 2 16.28 -5.50 -5.42
C TRP A 2 17.53 -4.67 -5.66
N TYR A 3 17.38 -3.46 -6.19
CA TYR A 3 18.48 -2.53 -6.39
C TYR A 3 18.79 -1.75 -5.09
N LEU A 4 19.65 -2.32 -4.24
CA LEU A 4 20.49 -1.52 -3.36
C LEU A 4 21.66 -0.98 -4.21
N ARG A 5 21.61 0.29 -4.63
CA ARG A 5 22.67 0.91 -5.43
C ARG A 5 23.90 1.24 -4.56
N ARG A 6 24.55 0.19 -4.06
CA ARG A 6 26.00 0.03 -3.96
C ARG A 6 26.26 -1.43 -4.29
N SER A 7 26.95 -1.65 -5.40
CA SER A 7 27.38 -2.90 -6.00
C SER A 7 27.63 -3.98 -4.94
N PHE A 8 26.66 -4.86 -4.75
CA PHE A 8 26.87 -6.16 -4.14
C PHE A 8 26.41 -7.17 -5.18
N GLU A 9 27.39 -7.77 -5.85
CA GLU A 9 27.19 -8.96 -6.65
C GLU A 9 26.56 -10.02 -5.74
N ALA A 10 25.51 -10.68 -6.23
CA ALA A 10 24.89 -11.78 -5.51
C ALA A 10 25.98 -12.84 -5.20
N PRO A 11 25.94 -13.51 -4.03
CA PRO A 11 26.90 -14.58 -3.73
C PRO A 11 26.87 -15.63 -4.84
N GLU A 12 28.03 -16.12 -5.30
CA GLU A 12 28.18 -17.11 -6.39
C GLU A 12 27.38 -18.42 -6.17
N ASN A 13 26.81 -18.63 -4.98
CA ASN A 13 26.09 -19.83 -4.59
C ASN A 13 24.58 -19.60 -4.42
N TRP A 14 24.04 -18.44 -4.83
CA TRP A 14 22.61 -18.19 -4.78
C TRP A 14 21.91 -18.94 -5.93
N GLN A 15 21.38 -20.13 -5.63
CA GLN A 15 20.46 -20.84 -6.53
C GLN A 15 19.08 -20.19 -6.44
N GLU A 16 18.60 -19.66 -7.56
CA GLU A 16 17.20 -19.24 -7.69
C GLU A 16 16.30 -20.45 -7.36
N PRO A 17 15.31 -20.31 -6.47
CA PRO A 17 14.33 -21.37 -6.27
C PRO A 17 13.62 -21.57 -7.61
N SER A 18 13.79 -22.76 -8.20
CA SER A 18 13.11 -23.12 -9.44
C SER A 18 11.61 -23.15 -9.15
N ASN A 19 10.91 -22.09 -9.57
CA ASN A 19 9.46 -22.09 -9.51
C ASN A 19 8.96 -22.91 -10.71
N SER A 20 9.07 -24.23 -10.57
CA SER A 20 8.88 -25.20 -11.66
C SER A 20 7.51 -25.06 -12.35
N ASP A 21 6.48 -24.62 -11.63
CA ASP A 21 5.15 -24.33 -12.18
C ASP A 21 5.13 -23.05 -13.03
N MET A 22 5.85 -22.00 -12.61
CA MET A 22 5.99 -20.77 -13.39
C MET A 22 6.82 -21.02 -14.66
N GLU A 23 7.92 -21.74 -14.54
CA GLU A 23 8.74 -22.14 -15.69
C GLU A 23 7.96 -23.06 -16.65
N HIS A 24 7.10 -23.94 -16.14
CA HIS A 24 6.26 -24.80 -16.97
C HIS A 24 5.20 -24.00 -17.73
N LYS A 25 4.47 -23.09 -17.06
CA LYS A 25 3.48 -22.20 -17.71
C LYS A 25 4.11 -21.30 -18.77
N LEU A 26 5.31 -20.78 -18.50
CA LEU A 26 6.09 -19.99 -19.45
C LEU A 26 6.51 -20.85 -20.67
N ARG A 27 6.90 -22.11 -20.45
CA ARG A 27 7.23 -23.06 -21.53
C ARG A 27 6.02 -23.47 -22.38
N GLU A 28 4.83 -23.47 -21.81
CA GLU A 28 3.58 -23.72 -22.53
C GLU A 28 3.02 -22.49 -23.27
N GLY A 29 3.69 -21.33 -23.17
CA GLY A 29 3.21 -20.08 -23.76
C GLY A 29 1.94 -19.53 -23.12
N ARG A 30 1.59 -20.00 -21.91
CA ARG A 30 0.40 -19.57 -21.18
C ARG A 30 0.73 -18.32 -20.37
N ARG A 31 0.09 -17.20 -20.72
CA ARG A 31 0.18 -15.95 -19.95
C ARG A 31 -0.40 -16.16 -18.55
N ILE A 32 0.25 -15.57 -17.55
CA ILE A 32 -0.17 -15.57 -16.14
C ILE A 32 -0.74 -14.18 -15.83
N TYR A 33 -1.94 -14.13 -15.23
CA TYR A 33 -2.63 -12.87 -14.91
C TYR A 33 -2.69 -12.60 -13.41
N ARG A 34 -2.80 -13.64 -12.58
CA ARG A 34 -2.99 -13.55 -11.13
C ARG A 34 -1.93 -14.32 -10.36
N GLU A 35 -1.58 -13.85 -9.17
CA GLU A 35 -0.76 -14.60 -8.22
C GLU A 35 -1.54 -15.76 -7.61
N SER A 36 -0.91 -16.94 -7.55
CA SER A 36 -1.40 -18.03 -6.74
C SER A 36 -1.13 -17.80 -5.25
N LYS A 37 -1.81 -18.56 -4.38
CA LYS A 37 -1.51 -18.53 -2.94
C LYS A 37 -0.03 -18.84 -2.65
N ALA A 38 0.55 -19.80 -3.36
CA ALA A 38 1.96 -20.14 -3.23
C ALA A 38 2.90 -18.99 -3.64
N ASP A 39 2.55 -18.25 -4.70
CA ASP A 39 3.31 -17.06 -5.10
C ASP A 39 3.27 -15.99 -4.01
N LEU A 40 2.09 -15.74 -3.43
CA LEU A 40 1.93 -14.78 -2.34
C LEU A 40 2.72 -15.17 -1.10
N ASP A 41 2.66 -16.45 -0.70
CA ASP A 41 3.42 -16.97 0.44
C ASP A 41 4.93 -16.86 0.20
N LEU A 42 5.39 -17.15 -1.02
CA LEU A 42 6.78 -17.01 -1.41
C LEU A 42 7.24 -15.54 -1.42
N LEU A 43 6.37 -14.61 -1.83
CA LEU A 43 6.64 -13.18 -1.78
C LEU A 43 6.83 -12.70 -0.33
N ASP A 44 5.94 -13.09 0.58
CA ASP A 44 6.03 -12.76 2.01
C ASP A 44 7.29 -13.35 2.65
N GLN A 45 7.63 -14.60 2.34
CA GLN A 45 8.87 -15.24 2.80
C GLN A 45 10.11 -14.53 2.27
N ASN A 46 10.14 -14.19 0.98
CA ASN A 46 11.28 -13.51 0.38
C ASN A 46 11.47 -12.10 0.92
N PHE A 47 10.37 -11.36 1.13
CA PHE A 47 10.42 -10.05 1.76
C PHE A 47 10.96 -10.16 3.19
N THR A 48 10.41 -11.08 3.98
CA THR A 48 10.83 -11.33 5.36
C THR A 48 12.31 -11.69 5.46
N ARG A 49 12.79 -12.61 4.62
CA ARG A 49 14.20 -13.01 4.59
C ARG A 49 15.13 -11.83 4.31
N GLN A 50 14.76 -10.93 3.42
CA GLN A 50 15.56 -9.74 3.13
C GLN A 50 15.58 -8.75 4.28
N ILE A 51 14.45 -8.54 4.95
CA ILE A 51 14.39 -7.74 6.16
C ILE A 51 15.27 -8.37 7.25
N GLN A 52 15.25 -9.69 7.43
CA GLN A 52 16.14 -10.38 8.37
C GLN A 52 17.62 -10.14 8.05
N VAL A 53 18.03 -10.31 6.79
CA VAL A 53 19.41 -10.03 6.34
C VAL A 53 19.80 -8.57 6.64
N LEU A 54 18.92 -7.60 6.31
CA LEU A 54 19.13 -6.19 6.62
C LEU A 54 19.33 -5.97 8.13
N PHE A 55 18.52 -6.60 8.97
CA PHE A 55 18.62 -6.47 10.42
C PHE A 55 19.92 -7.08 10.97
N SER A 56 20.37 -8.23 10.46
CA SER A 56 21.67 -8.80 10.84
C SER A 56 22.85 -7.89 10.46
N MET A 57 22.76 -7.21 9.32
CA MET A 57 23.76 -6.20 8.93
C MET A 57 23.73 -4.98 9.87
N LEU A 58 22.54 -4.48 10.20
CA LEU A 58 22.37 -3.34 11.11
C LEU A 58 22.84 -3.67 12.53
N GLU A 59 22.57 -4.87 13.03
CA GLU A 59 23.06 -5.36 14.32
C GLU A 59 24.59 -5.42 14.34
N SER A 60 25.21 -5.90 13.25
CA SER A 60 26.66 -5.88 13.10
C SER A 60 27.21 -4.46 13.16
N LEU A 61 26.57 -3.49 12.48
CA LEU A 61 26.95 -2.07 12.52
C LEU A 61 26.74 -1.43 13.90
N ASP A 62 25.73 -1.84 14.64
CA ASP A 62 25.45 -1.36 15.99
C ASP A 62 26.60 -1.71 16.95
N ASN A 63 27.16 -2.91 16.81
CA ASN A 63 28.32 -3.36 17.57
C ASN A 63 29.59 -2.51 17.30
N PHE A 64 29.71 -1.91 16.11
CA PHE A 64 30.80 -1.00 15.78
C PHE A 64 30.56 0.45 16.24
N ARG A 65 29.51 0.71 17.04
CA ARG A 65 29.14 2.03 17.57
C ARG A 65 28.87 3.06 16.47
N ALA A 66 28.30 2.63 15.34
CA ALA A 66 27.86 3.54 14.29
C ALA A 66 26.90 4.59 14.88
N LYS A 67 27.22 5.87 14.69
CA LYS A 67 26.40 6.97 15.23
C LYS A 67 25.30 7.32 14.23
N SER A 68 24.06 6.99 14.59
CA SER A 68 22.83 7.50 13.96
C SER A 68 22.67 7.20 12.46
N ILE A 69 21.94 6.13 12.15
CA ILE A 69 21.58 5.74 10.79
C ILE A 69 20.18 6.27 10.43
N HIS A 70 20.06 6.80 9.20
CA HIS A 70 18.76 6.97 8.53
C HIS A 70 18.56 5.81 7.56
N LEU A 71 17.66 4.90 7.92
CA LEU A 71 17.29 3.76 7.10
C LEU A 71 16.19 4.14 6.11
N ASN A 72 16.44 3.90 4.82
CA ASN A 72 15.46 4.04 3.75
C ASN A 72 15.15 2.66 3.17
N ILE A 73 13.89 2.23 3.27
CA ILE A 73 13.37 1.00 2.66
C ILE A 73 12.53 1.42 1.45
N ILE A 74 12.87 0.89 0.29
CA ILE A 74 12.13 1.13 -0.94
C ILE A 74 11.15 -0.02 -1.14
N MET A 75 9.93 0.28 -1.60
CA MET A 75 8.92 -0.74 -1.88
C MET A 75 9.42 -1.82 -2.85
N PRO A 76 8.97 -3.08 -2.70
CA PRO A 76 9.23 -4.11 -3.68
C PRO A 76 8.66 -3.72 -5.04
N THR A 77 9.46 -4.00 -6.06
CA THR A 77 9.08 -3.88 -7.46
C THR A 77 9.13 -5.25 -8.11
N LEU A 78 8.17 -5.53 -8.97
CA LEU A 78 8.20 -6.66 -9.88
C LEU A 78 8.56 -6.15 -11.28
N PRO A 79 9.66 -6.61 -11.90
CA PRO A 79 10.03 -6.19 -13.24
C PRO A 79 8.94 -6.63 -14.22
N ALA A 80 8.14 -5.70 -14.74
CA ALA A 80 6.98 -6.05 -15.55
C ALA A 80 7.41 -6.47 -16.96
N ASP A 81 7.63 -7.76 -17.20
CA ASP A 81 7.82 -8.25 -18.58
C ASP A 81 6.45 -8.34 -19.27
N ALA A 82 6.10 -7.30 -20.03
CA ALA A 82 4.82 -7.21 -20.74
C ALA A 82 4.66 -8.28 -21.83
N SER A 83 5.77 -8.91 -22.27
CA SER A 83 5.73 -10.02 -23.23
C SER A 83 5.29 -11.32 -22.57
N LEU A 84 5.63 -11.51 -21.30
CA LEU A 84 5.35 -12.73 -20.54
C LEU A 84 4.06 -12.63 -19.71
N TRP A 85 3.70 -11.43 -19.25
CA TRP A 85 2.64 -11.24 -18.26
C TRP A 85 1.49 -10.41 -18.81
N GLY A 86 0.28 -10.73 -18.36
CA GLY A 86 -0.86 -9.86 -18.59
C GLY A 86 -0.74 -8.57 -17.78
N ILE A 87 -1.30 -7.49 -18.32
CA ILE A 87 -1.33 -6.16 -17.71
C ILE A 87 -1.92 -6.15 -16.29
N GLN A 88 -2.78 -7.11 -15.96
CA GLN A 88 -3.34 -7.33 -14.64
C GLN A 88 -2.26 -7.48 -13.55
N ARG A 89 -1.10 -8.05 -13.86
CA ARG A 89 0.02 -8.18 -12.90
C ARG A 89 0.70 -6.86 -12.58
N SER A 90 0.41 -5.80 -13.33
CA SER A 90 0.84 -4.44 -13.00
C SER A 90 -0.06 -3.76 -11.96
N PHE A 91 -1.26 -4.29 -11.74
CA PHE A 91 -2.26 -3.73 -10.83
C PHE A 91 -2.59 -4.72 -9.71
N VAL A 92 -1.57 -5.02 -8.90
CA VAL A 92 -1.69 -6.02 -7.83
C VAL A 92 -2.39 -5.41 -6.63
N SER A 93 -3.39 -6.13 -6.11
CA SER A 93 -4.08 -5.75 -4.87
C SER A 93 -3.58 -6.47 -3.64
N TRP A 94 -2.88 -7.58 -3.79
CA TRP A 94 -2.26 -8.26 -2.66
C TRP A 94 -1.14 -7.42 -2.06
N ARG A 95 -1.02 -7.50 -0.73
CA ARG A 95 -0.01 -6.80 0.05
C ARG A 95 1.03 -7.78 0.53
N VAL A 96 2.27 -7.34 0.51
CA VAL A 96 3.40 -8.09 1.06
C VAL A 96 3.45 -7.88 2.56
N HIS A 97 3.51 -8.97 3.31
CA HIS A 97 3.55 -8.98 4.77
C HIS A 97 4.96 -9.30 5.27
N LEU A 98 5.29 -8.75 6.44
CA LEU A 98 6.45 -9.15 7.21
C LEU A 98 6.05 -10.31 8.12
N LEU A 99 6.61 -11.49 7.87
CA LEU A 99 6.43 -12.66 8.71
C LEU A 99 7.38 -12.61 9.90
N TRP A 100 6.99 -13.25 11.01
CA TRP A 100 7.83 -13.44 12.21
C TRP A 100 8.51 -12.15 12.71
N GLN A 101 7.80 -11.04 12.74
CA GLN A 101 8.33 -9.73 13.12
C GLN A 101 9.00 -9.71 14.51
N ASP A 102 8.56 -10.58 15.43
CA ASP A 102 9.13 -10.67 16.77
C ASP A 102 10.52 -11.31 16.80
N SER A 103 10.90 -12.04 15.73
CA SER A 103 12.23 -12.67 15.56
C SER A 103 13.34 -11.71 15.13
N LEU A 104 13.00 -10.52 14.61
CA LEU A 104 14.00 -9.53 14.21
C LEU A 104 14.80 -9.07 15.44
N PRO A 105 16.10 -8.77 15.37
CA PRO A 105 16.84 -8.19 16.50
C PRO A 105 16.38 -6.76 16.80
N SER A 106 16.72 -6.26 17.98
CA SER A 106 16.53 -4.84 18.34
C SER A 106 17.79 -4.06 17.96
N VAL A 107 17.65 -2.95 17.25
CA VAL A 107 18.78 -2.20 16.67
C VAL A 107 18.76 -0.75 17.15
N THR A 108 19.82 -0.31 17.83
CA THR A 108 19.87 1.00 18.50
C THR A 108 20.50 2.10 17.66
N CYS A 109 21.24 1.78 16.61
CA CYS A 109 21.90 2.76 15.74
C CYS A 109 20.93 3.53 14.82
N VAL A 110 19.72 3.01 14.54
CA VAL A 110 18.74 3.65 13.64
C VAL A 110 17.97 4.76 14.37
N ARG A 111 18.05 5.99 13.85
CA ARG A 111 17.34 7.17 14.37
C ARG A 111 16.18 7.62 13.49
N LYS A 112 16.22 7.29 12.20
CA LYS A 112 15.14 7.60 11.26
C LYS A 112 14.85 6.42 10.36
N LEU A 113 13.57 6.09 10.19
CA LEU A 113 13.08 5.09 9.26
C LEU A 113 12.22 5.78 8.20
N THR A 114 12.43 5.47 6.93
CA THR A 114 11.60 5.91 5.82
C THR A 114 11.25 4.73 4.94
N ILE A 115 9.96 4.46 4.78
CA ILE A 115 9.43 3.49 3.80
C ILE A 115 8.81 4.30 2.66
N LYS A 116 9.24 4.06 1.43
CA LYS A 116 8.77 4.84 0.28
C LYS A 116 8.71 4.07 -1.01
N ARG A 117 7.85 4.51 -1.92
CA ARG A 117 7.87 4.13 -3.33
C ARG A 117 9.24 4.44 -3.96
N PRO A 118 9.75 3.63 -4.91
CA PRO A 118 10.91 4.00 -5.70
C PRO A 118 10.69 5.35 -6.41
N HIS A 119 11.71 6.20 -6.43
CA HIS A 119 11.72 7.40 -7.28
C HIS A 119 12.06 6.98 -8.70
N THR A 120 11.08 6.42 -9.40
CA THR A 120 11.19 6.17 -10.83
C THR A 120 10.02 6.86 -11.48
N THR A 121 10.24 8.10 -11.91
CA THR A 121 9.62 8.54 -13.16
C THR A 121 10.39 7.78 -14.23
N PRO A 122 9.82 6.72 -14.83
CA PRO A 122 10.49 6.04 -15.93
C PRO A 122 10.87 7.09 -16.97
N ALA A 123 12.05 6.97 -17.59
CA ALA A 123 12.29 7.77 -18.78
C ALA A 123 11.22 7.41 -19.82
N TRP A 124 10.85 8.36 -20.68
CA TRP A 124 9.85 8.12 -21.72
C TRP A 124 10.17 6.83 -22.49
N GLY A 125 9.30 5.82 -22.39
CA GLY A 125 9.45 4.52 -23.05
C GLY A 125 10.16 3.42 -22.23
N GLU A 126 10.57 3.68 -20.99
CA GLU A 126 11.01 2.62 -20.07
C GLU A 126 9.80 1.94 -19.41
N GLU A 127 9.84 0.61 -19.27
CA GLU A 127 8.80 -0.14 -18.56
C GLU A 127 8.83 0.23 -17.06
N CYS A 128 7.72 0.78 -16.56
CA CYS A 128 7.56 1.01 -15.14
C CYS A 128 7.39 -0.33 -14.43
N PRO A 129 8.28 -0.69 -13.48
CA PRO A 129 8.10 -1.94 -12.78
C PRO A 129 6.84 -1.86 -11.91
N SER A 130 6.08 -2.95 -11.89
CA SER A 130 4.87 -3.09 -11.08
C SER A 130 5.23 -2.97 -9.60
N LEU A 131 4.54 -2.09 -8.88
CA LEU A 131 4.74 -1.96 -7.44
C LEU A 131 4.05 -3.09 -6.70
N ARG A 132 4.75 -3.65 -5.73
CA ARG A 132 4.15 -4.53 -4.75
C ARG A 132 3.82 -3.73 -3.52
N LYS A 133 2.52 -3.58 -3.28
CA LYS A 133 1.98 -2.93 -2.09
C LYS A 133 2.51 -3.65 -0.85
N ILE A 134 2.92 -2.88 0.15
CA ILE A 134 3.33 -3.41 1.46
C ILE A 134 2.15 -3.22 2.40
N ASP A 135 1.89 -4.20 3.24
CA ASP A 135 0.93 -4.03 4.33
C ASP A 135 1.35 -2.88 5.25
N THR A 136 0.43 -1.96 5.57
CA THR A 136 0.73 -0.77 6.39
C THR A 136 1.27 -1.12 7.77
N ARG A 137 0.92 -2.30 8.31
CA ARG A 137 1.42 -2.81 9.59
C ARG A 137 2.95 -2.96 9.62
N VAL A 138 3.56 -3.27 8.48
CA VAL A 138 5.03 -3.44 8.38
C VAL A 138 5.76 -2.20 8.89
N LEU A 139 5.19 -1.00 8.72
CA LEU A 139 5.73 0.23 9.27
C LEU A 139 5.90 0.17 10.79
N LEU A 140 4.87 -0.31 11.50
CA LEU A 140 4.87 -0.42 12.96
C LEU A 140 5.78 -1.54 13.44
N ASP A 141 5.72 -2.69 12.77
CA ASP A 141 6.51 -3.87 13.10
C ASP A 141 8.02 -3.57 13.00
N LEU A 142 8.43 -2.84 11.97
CA LEU A 142 9.82 -2.36 11.83
C LEU A 142 10.17 -1.29 12.86
N ALA A 143 9.33 -0.26 13.02
CA ALA A 143 9.58 0.84 13.96
C ALA A 143 9.77 0.35 15.41
N LYS A 144 9.02 -0.69 15.81
CA LYS A 144 9.14 -1.34 17.13
C LYS A 144 10.54 -1.87 17.41
N ARG A 145 11.28 -2.31 16.38
CA ARG A 145 12.63 -2.87 16.51
C ARG A 145 13.73 -1.82 16.61
N PHE A 146 13.39 -0.53 16.57
CA PHE A 146 14.34 0.58 16.65
C PHE A 146 14.11 1.42 17.92
N PRO A 147 14.61 1.01 19.10
CA PRO A 147 14.37 1.71 20.38
C PRO A 147 14.80 3.18 20.41
N ASN A 148 15.73 3.55 19.54
CA ASN A 148 16.28 4.90 19.42
C ASN A 148 15.64 5.73 18.30
N LEU A 149 14.59 5.21 17.66
CA LEU A 149 13.91 5.88 16.56
C LEU A 149 13.32 7.22 17.02
N VAL A 150 13.70 8.29 16.34
CA VAL A 150 13.24 9.66 16.58
C VAL A 150 12.30 10.11 15.47
N GLY A 151 12.56 9.66 14.23
CA GLY A 151 11.78 10.00 13.04
C GLY A 151 11.21 8.79 12.33
N LEU A 152 9.92 8.83 11.97
CA LEU A 152 9.26 7.81 11.15
C LEU A 152 8.64 8.47 9.92
N SER A 153 8.87 7.90 8.73
CA SER A 153 8.28 8.41 7.50
C SER A 153 7.75 7.28 6.62
N CYS A 154 6.59 7.52 6.01
CA CYS A 154 5.90 6.60 5.12
C CYS A 154 5.38 7.40 3.92
N MET A 155 5.62 6.92 2.70
CA MET A 155 5.16 7.54 1.44
C MET A 155 4.65 6.43 0.51
N LEU A 156 3.39 6.04 0.69
CA LEU A 156 2.72 4.90 0.05
C LEU A 156 1.29 5.29 -0.40
N GLY A 157 0.64 4.43 -1.19
CA GLY A 157 -0.83 4.40 -1.32
C GLY A 157 -1.42 5.10 -2.54
N GLY A 158 -0.65 5.84 -3.34
CA GLY A 158 -1.12 6.44 -4.60
C GLY A 158 -1.51 5.38 -5.66
N ASP A 159 -0.95 4.18 -5.57
CA ASP A 159 -1.21 3.10 -6.52
C ASP A 159 -2.53 2.33 -6.25
N GLU A 160 -3.28 2.73 -5.22
CA GLU A 160 -4.56 2.12 -4.83
C GLU A 160 -5.79 2.76 -5.52
N TRP A 161 -5.58 3.66 -6.48
CA TRP A 161 -6.63 4.56 -7.01
C TRP A 161 -6.91 4.41 -8.51
N HIS A 162 -6.13 3.60 -9.21
CA HIS A 162 -6.15 3.47 -10.68
C HIS A 162 -7.53 3.14 -11.27
N SER A 163 -8.34 2.31 -10.61
CA SER A 163 -9.68 1.95 -11.11
C SER A 163 -10.66 3.10 -11.17
N ASN A 164 -10.36 4.18 -10.44
CA ASN A 164 -11.22 5.33 -10.32
C ASN A 164 -10.68 6.50 -11.14
N TYR A 165 -9.62 6.34 -11.93
CA TYR A 165 -9.07 7.46 -12.69
C TYR A 165 -10.05 8.03 -13.69
N ARG A 166 -10.06 9.36 -13.79
CA ARG A 166 -10.65 10.04 -14.94
C ARG A 166 -9.68 9.90 -16.09
N PHE A 167 -10.09 9.21 -17.14
CA PHE A 167 -9.26 9.16 -18.33
C PHE A 167 -9.36 10.51 -19.05
N GLY A 168 -8.30 11.32 -18.98
CA GLY A 168 -8.21 12.59 -19.70
C GLY A 168 -8.15 12.36 -21.21
N GLY A 169 -9.32 12.27 -21.87
CA GLY A 169 -9.43 12.00 -23.30
C GLY A 169 -10.89 11.98 -23.80
N TYR A 170 -11.13 11.43 -24.98
CA TYR A 170 -12.43 11.36 -25.66
C TYR A 170 -13.53 10.60 -24.89
N TYR A 171 -13.18 9.93 -23.79
CA TYR A 171 -14.10 9.13 -22.98
C TYR A 171 -14.23 9.73 -21.57
N ASP A 172 -15.45 10.08 -21.17
CA ASP A 172 -15.76 10.66 -19.85
C ASP A 172 -15.52 9.69 -18.67
N THR A 173 -15.31 8.40 -18.94
CA THR A 173 -15.08 7.34 -17.95
C THR A 173 -14.19 6.23 -18.51
N LEU A 174 -13.36 5.60 -17.67
CA LEU A 174 -12.67 4.35 -17.99
C LEU A 174 -13.69 3.27 -18.42
N PRO A 175 -13.50 2.65 -19.60
CA PRO A 175 -14.19 1.40 -19.96
C PRO A 175 -14.12 0.36 -18.85
N ASP A 176 -15.17 -0.44 -18.69
CA ASP A 176 -15.29 -1.43 -17.60
C ASP A 176 -14.15 -2.44 -17.57
N ILE A 177 -13.59 -2.76 -18.73
CA ILE A 177 -12.36 -3.55 -18.90
C ILE A 177 -11.18 -2.99 -18.10
N TYR A 178 -10.89 -1.70 -18.23
CA TYR A 178 -9.77 -1.09 -17.52
C TYR A 178 -10.06 -0.94 -16.05
N ARG A 179 -11.30 -0.64 -15.68
CA ARG A 179 -11.71 -0.67 -14.28
C ARG A 179 -11.48 -2.03 -13.65
N PHE A 180 -11.79 -3.11 -14.36
CA PHE A 180 -11.55 -4.47 -13.89
C PHE A 180 -10.06 -4.80 -13.76
N ILE A 181 -9.26 -4.47 -14.79
CA ILE A 181 -7.81 -4.74 -14.81
C ILE A 181 -7.10 -3.98 -13.69
N THR A 182 -7.43 -2.70 -13.52
CA THR A 182 -6.79 -1.78 -12.57
C THR A 182 -7.45 -1.78 -11.19
N HIS A 183 -8.44 -2.64 -10.98
CA HIS A 183 -9.24 -2.70 -9.75
C HIS A 183 -8.37 -2.99 -8.52
N ASP A 184 -8.35 -2.07 -7.56
CA ASP A 184 -7.80 -2.37 -6.25
C ASP A 184 -8.86 -2.98 -5.33
N TRP A 185 -8.73 -4.28 -5.06
CA TRP A 185 -9.72 -5.05 -4.30
C TRP A 185 -9.85 -4.55 -2.85
N ILE A 186 -11.09 -4.54 -2.38
CA ILE A 186 -11.48 -3.91 -1.12
C ILE A 186 -10.89 -4.64 0.10
N ARG A 187 -10.94 -5.97 0.14
CA ARG A 187 -10.50 -6.71 1.34
C ARG A 187 -9.04 -6.51 1.67
N PRO A 188 -8.08 -6.71 0.74
CA PRO A 188 -6.68 -6.48 1.07
C PRO A 188 -6.40 -5.06 1.61
N ARG A 189 -7.07 -4.02 1.08
CA ARG A 189 -6.97 -2.63 1.59
C ARG A 189 -7.46 -2.53 3.03
N ARG A 190 -8.66 -3.04 3.28
CA ARG A 190 -9.28 -3.02 4.60
C ARG A 190 -8.47 -3.81 5.63
N ASP A 191 -8.03 -5.01 5.27
CA ASP A 191 -7.28 -5.90 6.17
C ASP A 191 -6.00 -5.22 6.65
N SER A 192 -5.26 -4.56 5.75
CA SER A 192 -4.07 -3.77 6.07
C SER A 192 -4.35 -2.66 7.09
N ARG A 193 -5.46 -1.93 6.94
CA ARG A 193 -5.87 -0.87 7.88
C ARG A 193 -6.24 -1.44 9.24
N VAL A 194 -7.01 -2.52 9.25
CA VAL A 194 -7.45 -3.21 10.46
C VAL A 194 -6.24 -3.77 11.22
N ASP A 195 -5.30 -4.40 10.51
CA ASP A 195 -4.12 -5.01 11.09
C ASP A 195 -3.12 -3.98 11.58
N PHE A 196 -3.00 -2.83 10.91
CA PHE A 196 -2.31 -1.67 11.47
C PHE A 196 -2.92 -1.25 12.82
N GLY A 197 -4.25 -1.13 12.88
CA GLY A 197 -4.94 -0.70 14.09
C GLY A 197 -4.79 -1.67 15.27
N LYS A 198 -4.89 -2.98 14.98
CA LYS A 198 -4.65 -4.05 15.95
C LYS A 198 -3.19 -4.07 16.43
N ALA A 199 -2.23 -3.96 15.52
CA ALA A 199 -0.82 -4.02 15.84
C ALA A 199 -0.37 -2.86 16.73
N PHE A 200 -0.92 -1.65 16.50
CA PHE A 200 -0.67 -0.49 17.34
C PHE A 200 -1.21 -0.68 18.75
N SER A 201 -2.43 -1.20 18.89
CA SER A 201 -3.07 -1.44 20.19
C SER A 201 -2.31 -2.47 21.04
N ALA A 202 -1.66 -3.43 20.39
CA ALA A 202 -0.85 -4.45 21.05
C ALA A 202 0.58 -3.98 21.38
N ASN A 203 1.08 -2.92 20.73
CA ASN A 203 2.48 -2.51 20.81
C ASN A 203 2.58 -0.98 20.86
N ALA A 204 2.79 -0.42 22.06
CA ALA A 204 3.18 0.98 22.16
C ALA A 204 4.49 1.19 21.38
N LEU A 205 4.51 2.17 20.47
CA LEU A 205 5.73 2.59 19.80
C LEU A 205 6.73 3.14 20.83
N GLN A 206 8.00 3.15 20.42
CA GLN A 206 9.12 3.47 21.30
C GLN A 206 8.99 4.91 21.86
N PRO A 207 9.34 5.13 23.14
CA PRO A 207 9.12 6.41 23.82
C PRO A 207 9.98 7.54 23.25
N ASN A 208 10.91 7.27 22.33
CA ASN A 208 11.79 8.25 21.71
C ASN A 208 11.26 8.80 20.38
N LEU A 209 10.17 8.24 19.84
CA LEU A 209 9.60 8.72 18.59
C LEU A 209 8.99 10.12 18.82
N ARG A 210 9.42 11.10 18.02
CA ARG A 210 9.00 12.51 18.16
C ARG A 210 8.43 13.09 16.89
N HIS A 211 8.92 12.63 15.74
CA HIS A 211 8.58 13.22 14.46
C HIS A 211 8.05 12.16 13.53
N VAL A 212 6.86 12.39 12.99
CA VAL A 212 6.25 11.48 12.04
C VAL A 212 5.79 12.23 10.79
N HIS A 213 6.05 11.64 9.63
CA HIS A 213 5.54 12.07 8.32
C HIS A 213 4.91 10.85 7.61
N LEU A 214 3.59 10.69 7.73
CA LEU A 214 2.86 9.59 7.09
C LEU A 214 2.04 10.13 5.94
N ASP A 215 2.44 9.79 4.72
CA ASP A 215 1.69 10.06 3.50
C ASP A 215 1.22 8.72 2.93
N PHE A 216 -0.04 8.37 3.23
CA PHE A 216 -0.72 7.19 2.70
C PHE A 216 -1.49 7.51 1.40
N LEU A 217 -1.27 8.69 0.84
CA LEU A 217 -1.86 9.17 -0.41
C LEU A 217 -0.74 9.50 -1.42
N TYR A 218 0.45 8.91 -1.28
CA TYR A 218 1.63 9.29 -2.06
C TYR A 218 1.77 8.44 -3.34
N PRO A 219 2.02 9.06 -4.51
CA PRO A 219 2.05 10.50 -4.74
C PRO A 219 0.63 11.09 -4.84
N LEU A 220 0.46 12.32 -4.33
CA LEU A 220 -0.87 12.94 -4.22
C LEU A 220 -1.58 13.10 -5.57
N GLN A 221 -0.83 13.33 -6.65
CA GLN A 221 -1.37 13.46 -8.00
C GLN A 221 -2.18 12.22 -8.44
N GLU A 222 -1.74 11.01 -8.07
CA GLU A 222 -2.47 9.77 -8.37
C GLU A 222 -3.82 9.72 -7.65
N VAL A 223 -3.93 10.39 -6.51
CA VAL A 223 -5.15 10.40 -5.71
C VAL A 223 -6.13 11.51 -6.13
N GLU A 224 -5.61 12.60 -6.68
CA GLU A 224 -6.42 13.74 -7.12
C GLU A 224 -7.22 13.47 -8.40
N ASP A 225 -6.72 12.58 -9.27
CA ASP A 225 -7.32 12.30 -10.59
C ASP A 225 -8.43 11.25 -10.56
N ILE A 226 -9.23 11.21 -9.49
CA ILE A 226 -10.32 10.24 -9.34
C ILE A 226 -11.67 10.77 -9.82
N ASP A 227 -12.50 9.88 -10.35
CA ASP A 227 -13.89 10.17 -10.72
C ASP A 227 -14.79 10.21 -9.48
N GLN A 228 -14.92 11.41 -8.92
CA GLN A 228 -15.71 11.68 -7.71
C GLN A 228 -17.23 11.41 -7.87
N ARG A 229 -17.73 11.12 -9.07
CA ARG A 229 -19.12 10.67 -9.27
C ARG A 229 -19.36 9.27 -8.70
N TRP A 230 -18.30 8.51 -8.45
CA TRP A 230 -18.35 7.18 -7.89
C TRP A 230 -17.81 7.20 -6.46
N GLY A 231 -18.66 6.91 -5.49
CA GLY A 231 -18.21 6.65 -4.13
C GLY A 231 -17.13 5.56 -4.06
N LEU A 232 -16.36 5.63 -2.99
CA LEU A 232 -15.22 4.76 -2.76
C LEU A 232 -15.62 3.46 -2.05
N PRO A 233 -14.75 2.44 -2.06
CA PRO A 233 -15.00 1.23 -1.28
C PRO A 233 -15.07 1.51 0.23
N ASN A 234 -15.92 0.75 0.92
CA ASN A 234 -16.00 0.78 2.37
C ASN A 234 -14.82 0.01 2.99
N LEU A 235 -13.92 0.74 3.65
CA LEU A 235 -12.71 0.22 4.27
C LEU A 235 -12.86 -0.07 5.78
N VAL A 236 -14.04 0.16 6.37
CA VAL A 236 -14.27 0.02 7.82
C VAL A 236 -15.20 -1.13 8.18
N ALA A 237 -16.15 -1.49 7.31
CA ALA A 237 -17.11 -2.55 7.61
C ALA A 237 -16.40 -3.89 7.91
N PRO A 238 -16.85 -4.68 8.90
CA PRO A 238 -18.06 -4.50 9.70
C PRO A 238 -17.86 -3.62 10.96
N SER A 239 -16.68 -3.06 11.19
CA SER A 239 -16.47 -2.16 12.32
C SER A 239 -17.26 -0.87 12.15
N ARG A 240 -17.73 -0.30 13.26
CA ARG A 240 -18.46 0.97 13.29
C ARG A 240 -17.56 2.18 13.01
N HIS A 241 -16.28 2.04 13.35
CA HIS A 241 -15.28 3.12 13.30
C HIS A 241 -14.00 2.60 12.67
N ASP A 242 -13.22 3.52 12.09
CA ASP A 242 -11.95 3.20 11.50
C ASP A 242 -10.84 3.02 12.55
N LEU A 243 -10.47 1.76 12.81
CA LEU A 243 -9.39 1.43 13.74
C LEU A 243 -8.07 2.09 13.35
N PHE A 244 -7.83 2.29 12.05
CA PHE A 244 -6.64 2.95 11.54
C PHE A 244 -6.58 4.42 11.99
N SER A 245 -7.66 5.18 11.81
CA SER A 245 -7.79 6.56 12.31
C SER A 245 -7.59 6.65 13.81
N THR A 246 -8.21 5.76 14.57
CA THR A 246 -8.03 5.69 16.03
C THR A 246 -6.57 5.45 16.41
N SER A 247 -5.85 4.54 15.74
CA SER A 247 -4.43 4.29 16.04
C SER A 247 -3.53 5.46 15.67
N LEU A 248 -3.85 6.20 14.60
CA LEU A 248 -3.14 7.44 14.26
C LEU A 248 -3.35 8.53 15.33
N ARG A 249 -4.56 8.63 15.90
CA ARG A 249 -4.83 9.49 17.05
C ARG A 249 -3.96 9.10 18.24
N LEU A 250 -3.95 7.82 18.61
CA LEU A 250 -3.16 7.35 19.76
C LEU A 250 -1.65 7.57 19.54
N LEU A 251 -1.17 7.40 18.31
CA LEU A 251 0.21 7.71 17.93
C LEU A 251 0.53 9.19 18.20
N SER A 252 -0.35 10.10 17.80
CA SER A 252 -0.13 11.55 17.90
C SER A 252 0.08 12.08 19.33
N TYR A 253 -0.39 11.36 20.37
CA TYR A 253 -0.26 11.78 21.76
C TYR A 253 1.19 11.88 22.27
N TYR A 254 2.10 11.11 21.68
CA TYR A 254 3.50 11.05 22.10
C TYR A 254 4.45 11.85 21.20
N LEU A 255 3.92 12.50 20.18
CA LEU A 255 4.71 13.18 19.15
C LEU A 255 4.87 14.66 19.46
N ARG A 256 5.95 15.23 18.92
CA ARG A 256 6.14 16.69 18.79
C ARG A 256 5.65 17.20 17.46
N THR A 257 5.86 16.45 16.39
CA THR A 257 5.37 16.84 15.07
C THR A 257 4.75 15.66 14.35
N MET A 258 3.56 15.89 13.77
CA MET A 258 2.90 14.90 12.92
C MET A 258 2.42 15.56 11.63
N ASN A 259 2.94 15.08 10.51
CA ASN A 259 2.42 15.37 9.17
C ASN A 259 1.70 14.12 8.67
N LEU A 260 0.41 14.24 8.37
CA LEU A 260 -0.44 13.13 7.96
C LEU A 260 -1.15 13.48 6.65
N ARG A 261 -1.12 12.55 5.69
CA ARG A 261 -2.05 12.51 4.56
C ARG A 261 -2.71 11.14 4.51
N ALA A 262 -4.03 11.09 4.65
CA ALA A 262 -4.74 9.82 4.74
C ALA A 262 -6.24 9.96 4.42
N ILE A 263 -6.87 8.82 4.12
CA ILE A 263 -8.30 8.61 4.35
C ILE A 263 -8.46 8.30 5.84
N ALA A 264 -9.19 9.13 6.58
CA ALA A 264 -9.43 8.96 8.01
C ALA A 264 -10.85 9.41 8.36
N ASP A 265 -11.40 8.96 9.49
CA ASP A 265 -12.71 9.41 9.99
C ASP A 265 -12.57 10.33 11.22
N ALA A 266 -13.69 10.69 11.83
CA ALA A 266 -13.72 11.57 13.00
C ALA A 266 -12.94 11.00 14.21
N THR A 267 -12.71 9.68 14.26
CA THR A 267 -11.98 9.04 15.36
C THR A 267 -10.49 9.38 15.39
N LEU A 268 -9.97 9.99 14.33
CA LEU A 268 -8.64 10.60 14.31
C LEU A 268 -8.52 11.74 15.33
N PHE A 269 -9.61 12.46 15.62
CA PHE A 269 -9.59 13.59 16.54
C PHE A 269 -10.33 13.30 17.83
N TRP A 270 -11.51 12.67 17.77
CA TRP A 270 -12.40 12.53 18.92
C TRP A 270 -12.73 11.05 19.17
N PRO A 271 -12.52 10.51 20.39
CA PRO A 271 -13.03 9.20 20.74
C PRO A 271 -14.56 9.27 20.81
N ASP A 272 -15.26 8.33 20.19
CA ASP A 272 -16.74 8.30 20.23
C ASP A 272 -17.31 8.10 21.64
N ASP A 273 -16.50 7.54 22.56
CA ASP A 273 -16.94 7.10 23.89
C ASP A 273 -16.55 8.07 25.03
N SER A 274 -15.92 9.22 24.75
CA SER A 274 -15.43 10.12 25.81
C SER A 274 -16.08 11.49 25.79
N SER A 275 -16.65 11.90 26.92
CA SER A 275 -17.06 13.29 27.19
C SER A 275 -15.87 14.24 27.39
N THR A 276 -14.65 13.70 27.51
CA THR A 276 -13.43 14.46 27.72
C THR A 276 -12.70 14.71 26.40
N ALA A 277 -12.29 15.97 26.20
CA ALA A 277 -11.49 16.33 25.05
C ALA A 277 -10.12 15.64 25.07
N PRO A 278 -9.64 15.14 23.93
CA PRO A 278 -8.30 14.59 23.83
C PRO A 278 -7.26 15.68 24.08
N ALA A 279 -6.17 15.30 24.71
CA ALA A 279 -5.06 16.19 25.04
C ALA A 279 -3.79 15.73 24.31
N TRP A 280 -3.09 16.69 23.70
CA TRP A 280 -1.81 16.49 23.02
C TRP A 280 -0.69 17.26 23.74
N PRO A 281 -0.25 16.79 24.92
CA PRO A 281 0.62 17.59 25.80
C PRO A 281 1.99 17.92 25.19
N CYS A 282 2.44 17.13 24.21
CA CYS A 282 3.76 17.24 23.61
C CYS A 282 3.75 17.80 22.18
N LEU A 283 2.57 17.94 21.55
CA LEU A 283 2.47 18.20 20.12
C LEU A 283 2.69 19.69 19.84
N GLU A 284 3.79 19.98 19.16
CA GLU A 284 4.21 21.32 18.75
C GLU A 284 3.64 21.68 17.36
N ALA A 285 3.50 20.70 16.46
CA ALA A 285 2.94 20.90 15.13
C ALA A 285 2.11 19.69 14.67
N PHE A 286 0.91 19.97 14.17
CA PHE A 286 0.03 18.96 13.58
C PHE A 286 -0.50 19.43 12.23
N HIS A 287 -0.18 18.69 11.18
CA HIS A 287 -0.63 18.98 9.83
C HIS A 287 -1.32 17.74 9.26
N VAL A 288 -2.59 17.90 8.87
CA VAL A 288 -3.38 16.81 8.31
C VAL A 288 -3.97 17.25 6.97
N VAL A 289 -3.78 16.42 5.94
CA VAL A 289 -4.47 16.52 4.65
C VAL A 289 -5.39 15.32 4.52
N PHE A 290 -6.68 15.58 4.44
CA PHE A 290 -7.67 14.54 4.22
C PHE A 290 -7.82 14.24 2.75
N HIS A 291 -8.01 12.97 2.43
CA HIS A 291 -8.69 12.61 1.20
C HIS A 291 -10.12 13.17 1.20
N MET A 292 -10.69 13.46 0.02
CA MET A 292 -12.08 13.98 -0.09
C MET A 292 -13.14 12.97 0.39
N ALA A 293 -12.78 11.70 0.51
CA ALA A 293 -13.64 10.65 1.02
C ALA A 293 -13.28 10.24 2.45
N ILE A 294 -14.26 9.69 3.16
CA ILE A 294 -14.10 9.03 4.45
C ILE A 294 -13.90 7.51 4.29
N PRO A 295 -13.35 6.82 5.31
CA PRO A 295 -13.09 5.38 5.27
C PRO A 295 -14.32 4.50 4.98
N SER A 296 -15.55 4.97 5.21
CA SER A 296 -16.77 4.24 4.85
C SER A 296 -17.08 4.24 3.35
N GLY A 297 -16.33 5.00 2.56
CA GLY A 297 -16.52 5.15 1.12
C GLY A 297 -17.32 6.38 0.71
N LEU A 298 -17.92 7.09 1.67
CA LEU A 298 -18.69 8.31 1.44
C LEU A 298 -17.77 9.53 1.26
N TRP A 299 -18.30 10.60 0.68
CA TRP A 299 -17.61 11.88 0.56
C TRP A 299 -17.76 12.72 1.83
N TYR A 300 -16.72 13.49 2.18
CA TYR A 300 -16.81 14.47 3.28
C TYR A 300 -17.79 15.59 2.97
N PHE A 301 -17.84 16.00 1.70
CA PHE A 301 -18.71 17.06 1.21
C PHE A 301 -19.89 16.40 0.48
N HIS A 302 -21.10 16.80 0.86
CA HIS A 302 -22.30 16.38 0.14
C HIS A 302 -22.41 17.18 -1.17
N GLU A 303 -22.98 16.57 -2.21
CA GLU A 303 -23.21 17.26 -3.48
C GLU A 303 -24.11 18.49 -3.30
N HIS A 304 -24.07 19.39 -4.28
CA HIS A 304 -25.04 20.48 -4.40
C HIS A 304 -26.46 19.90 -4.41
N PRO A 305 -27.46 20.49 -3.72
CA PRO A 305 -28.81 19.94 -3.56
C PRO A 305 -29.57 19.63 -4.87
N ASP A 306 -29.07 20.09 -6.02
CA ASP A 306 -29.66 19.86 -7.34
C ASP A 306 -29.04 18.69 -8.11
N VAL A 307 -27.97 18.07 -7.58
CA VAL A 307 -27.43 16.82 -8.11
C VAL A 307 -28.17 15.69 -7.38
N GLN A 308 -28.93 14.88 -8.13
CA GLN A 308 -29.57 13.69 -7.58
C GLN A 308 -28.46 12.80 -7.03
N GLY A 309 -28.47 12.68 -5.69
CA GLY A 309 -27.31 12.35 -4.88
C GLY A 309 -26.57 11.07 -5.25
N PRO A 310 -25.37 10.88 -4.68
CA PRO A 310 -24.60 9.68 -4.94
C PRO A 310 -25.41 8.48 -4.49
N LEU A 311 -25.43 7.45 -5.35
CA LEU A 311 -25.71 6.06 -4.94
C LEU A 311 -25.02 5.87 -3.58
N LEU A 312 -25.80 5.65 -2.53
CA LEU A 312 -25.30 5.46 -1.17
C LEU A 312 -24.08 4.51 -1.22
N ALA A 313 -23.09 4.65 -0.34
CA ALA A 313 -21.94 3.73 -0.31
C ALA A 313 -22.38 2.24 -0.28
N THR A 314 -23.58 1.96 0.21
CA THR A 314 -24.26 0.67 0.08
C THR A 314 -24.47 0.26 -1.38
N ASP A 315 -24.98 1.13 -2.26
CA ASP A 315 -25.25 0.82 -3.67
C ASP A 315 -23.99 0.59 -4.51
N ILE A 316 -22.85 1.20 -4.19
CA ILE A 316 -21.59 0.92 -4.89
C ILE A 316 -20.98 -0.40 -4.41
N SER A 317 -21.11 -0.71 -3.11
CA SER A 317 -20.83 -2.06 -2.62
C SER A 317 -21.80 -3.13 -3.18
N ILE A 318 -23.01 -2.74 -3.60
CA ILE A 318 -24.02 -3.62 -4.22
C ILE A 318 -23.81 -3.77 -5.74
N ARG A 319 -23.22 -2.76 -6.41
CA ARG A 319 -22.82 -2.86 -7.83
C ARG A 319 -21.57 -3.71 -8.04
N HIS A 320 -20.77 -3.95 -7.00
CA HIS A 320 -20.03 -5.20 -6.91
C HIS A 320 -21.04 -6.33 -6.74
N THR A 321 -21.54 -6.81 -7.88
CA THR A 321 -22.47 -7.95 -8.04
C THR A 321 -22.49 -8.87 -6.83
N ALA A 322 -23.63 -8.93 -6.15
CA ALA A 322 -23.92 -9.95 -5.15
C ALA A 322 -23.42 -11.32 -5.64
N GLY A 323 -22.35 -11.82 -5.03
CA GLY A 323 -21.69 -13.08 -5.41
C GLY A 323 -20.20 -13.00 -5.78
N ARG A 324 -19.62 -11.82 -6.02
CA ARG A 324 -18.15 -11.68 -6.22
C ARG A 324 -17.43 -11.55 -4.88
N SER A 325 -16.36 -12.32 -4.69
CA SER A 325 -15.45 -12.25 -3.54
C SER A 325 -14.85 -10.84 -3.46
N ASP A 326 -14.82 -10.19 -2.30
CA ASP A 326 -14.10 -8.90 -2.13
C ASP A 326 -12.55 -9.04 -2.19
N TYR A 327 -12.04 -10.27 -2.35
CA TYR A 327 -10.62 -10.57 -2.54
C TYR A 327 -10.30 -10.81 -4.03
N PRO A 328 -9.08 -10.47 -4.47
CA PRO A 328 -8.59 -10.88 -5.78
C PRO A 328 -8.63 -12.40 -5.92
N PRO A 329 -8.96 -12.94 -7.11
CA PRO A 329 -8.80 -14.36 -7.40
C PRO A 329 -7.36 -14.83 -7.20
N LEU A 330 -7.19 -16.03 -6.66
CA LEU A 330 -5.90 -16.72 -6.49
C LEU A 330 -5.53 -17.58 -7.71
N ALA A 331 -6.27 -17.44 -8.80
CA ALA A 331 -6.05 -18.12 -10.07
C ALA A 331 -6.61 -17.25 -11.19
N ASP A 332 -6.08 -17.44 -12.39
CA ASP A 332 -6.56 -16.75 -13.58
C ASP A 332 -8.06 -17.06 -13.82
N THR A 333 -8.82 -16.03 -14.15
CA THR A 333 -10.24 -16.13 -14.49
C THR A 333 -10.46 -16.07 -16.00
N VAL A 334 -11.66 -16.45 -16.44
CA VAL A 334 -12.04 -16.33 -17.86
C VAL A 334 -12.02 -14.86 -18.27
N GLU A 335 -12.49 -13.98 -17.39
CA GLU A 335 -12.50 -12.53 -17.57
C GLU A 335 -11.09 -11.96 -17.74
N ASP A 336 -10.09 -12.48 -17.02
CA ASP A 336 -8.71 -12.03 -17.20
C ASP A 336 -8.20 -12.25 -18.64
N GLY A 337 -8.54 -13.38 -19.25
CA GLY A 337 -8.18 -13.68 -20.64
C GLY A 337 -8.91 -12.81 -21.66
N VAL A 338 -10.22 -12.62 -21.48
CA VAL A 338 -11.06 -11.78 -22.37
C VAL A 338 -10.59 -10.34 -22.32
N PHE A 339 -10.46 -9.78 -21.12
CA PHE A 339 -10.02 -8.40 -20.93
C PHE A 339 -8.57 -8.19 -21.34
N HIS A 340 -7.71 -9.21 -21.25
CA HIS A 340 -6.38 -9.07 -21.81
C HIS A 340 -6.42 -8.89 -23.33
N ALA A 341 -7.14 -9.74 -24.05
CA ALA A 341 -7.25 -9.66 -25.51
C ALA A 341 -7.79 -8.29 -25.98
N GLU A 342 -8.89 -7.84 -25.35
CA GLU A 342 -9.49 -6.53 -25.63
C GLU A 342 -8.54 -5.35 -25.30
N SER A 343 -7.75 -5.45 -24.22
CA SER A 343 -6.80 -4.39 -23.85
C SER A 343 -5.66 -4.22 -24.85
N VAL A 344 -5.24 -5.30 -25.51
CA VAL A 344 -4.20 -5.29 -26.56
C VAL A 344 -4.73 -4.57 -27.80
N ASP A 345 -5.98 -4.84 -28.19
CA ASP A 345 -6.61 -4.21 -29.36
C ASP A 345 -6.82 -2.70 -29.17
N MET A 346 -7.07 -2.27 -27.93
CA MET A 346 -7.28 -0.86 -27.59
C MET A 346 -5.99 -0.02 -27.52
N LYS A 347 -4.81 -0.61 -27.79
CA LYS A 347 -3.49 0.04 -27.66
C LYS A 347 -3.34 0.74 -26.30
N PHE A 348 -3.46 -0.03 -25.22
CA PHE A 348 -3.26 0.51 -23.88
C PHE A 348 -1.97 1.33 -23.80
N HIS A 349 -2.10 2.65 -23.76
CA HIS A 349 -0.97 3.56 -23.66
C HIS A 349 -0.65 3.69 -22.18
N TRP A 350 0.41 3.00 -21.72
CA TRP A 350 0.97 3.15 -20.38
C TRP A 350 1.15 4.63 -19.98
N ASN A 351 1.53 5.45 -20.96
CA ASN A 351 1.64 6.91 -20.85
C ASN A 351 0.39 7.60 -20.26
N ALA A 352 -0.82 7.06 -20.43
CA ALA A 352 -2.04 7.65 -19.91
C ALA A 352 -2.17 7.51 -18.38
N PHE A 353 -1.43 6.59 -17.76
CA PHE A 353 -1.39 6.39 -16.31
C PHE A 353 -0.15 7.04 -15.66
N GLY A 354 0.67 7.76 -16.44
CA GLY A 354 1.97 8.26 -15.97
C GLY A 354 2.93 7.13 -15.56
N LEU A 355 2.68 5.92 -16.08
CA LEU A 355 3.50 4.72 -15.95
C LEU A 355 4.32 4.53 -17.22
#